data_AF-A0AAN5D3K8-F1
#
_entry.id   AF-A0AAN5D3K8-F1
#
_cell.length_a   1.000
_cell.length_b   1.000
_cell.length_c   1.000
_cell.angle_alpha   90.00
_cell.angle_beta   90.00
_cell.angle_gamma   90.00
#
_symmetry.space_group_name_H-M   'P 1'
#
loop_
_entity.id
_entity.type
_entity.pdbx_description
1 polymer ?
#
loop_
_entity_poly.entity_id
_entity_poly.type
_entity_poly.pdbx_seq_one_letter_code
_entity_poly.pdbx_strand_id
1 'polypeptide(L)'
;MKNTPPDGVIRVEFDKVSSITEYSMAKQSIELEAKGITWQADICLYKGGINGALHCLHDQRALWSIDVDAEIIIVNSDTSKNIL
;
A
#
# COMPACT_ATOMS: atom_id res chain seq x y z
N MET A 1 10.04 17.82 -3.00
CA MET A 1 8.60 17.65 -2.73
C MET A 1 8.25 16.21 -3.06
N LYS A 2 7.81 15.40 -2.08
CA LYS A 2 7.40 14.00 -2.32
C LYS A 2 6.10 14.02 -3.12
N ASN A 3 6.05 13.28 -4.22
CA ASN A 3 4.89 13.13 -5.11
C ASN A 3 3.83 12.27 -4.40
N THR A 4 3.10 12.86 -3.46
CA THR A 4 1.95 12.20 -2.85
C THR A 4 0.76 12.38 -3.80
N PRO A 5 0.17 11.31 -4.36
CA PRO A 5 -0.94 11.44 -5.29
C PRO A 5 -2.15 12.08 -4.57
N PRO A 6 -2.82 13.08 -5.18
CA PRO A 6 -3.87 13.86 -4.52
C PRO A 6 -5.16 13.10 -4.19
N ASP A 7 -5.29 11.82 -4.57
CA ASP A 7 -6.58 11.11 -4.56
C ASP A 7 -6.64 9.90 -3.60
N GLY A 8 -5.74 9.81 -2.62
CA GLY A 8 -5.74 8.69 -1.67
C GLY A 8 -5.47 7.32 -2.29
N VAL A 9 -5.01 7.31 -3.55
CA VAL A 9 -4.61 6.12 -4.29
C VAL A 9 -3.10 6.14 -4.45
N ILE A 10 -2.44 5.03 -4.13
CA ILE A 10 -1.03 4.81 -4.42
C ILE A 10 -0.85 3.59 -5.29
N ARG A 11 0.16 3.62 -6.15
CA ARG A 11 0.61 2.46 -6.92
C ARG A 11 1.99 2.06 -6.45
N VAL A 12 2.15 0.78 -6.15
CA VAL A 12 3.40 0.20 -5.67
C VAL A 12 3.87 -0.82 -6.70
N GLU A 13 5.11 -0.66 -7.15
CA GLU A 13 5.72 -1.54 -8.14
C GLU A 13 6.92 -2.24 -7.52
N PHE A 14 6.92 -3.57 -7.55
CA PHE A 14 8.02 -4.38 -7.06
C PHE A 14 8.91 -4.79 -8.22
N ASP A 15 10.13 -4.28 -8.26
CA ASP A 15 11.15 -4.78 -9.17
C ASP A 15 11.64 -6.16 -8.73
N LYS A 16 12.09 -6.96 -9.71
CA LYS A 16 12.77 -8.26 -9.48
C LYS A 16 11.95 -9.25 -8.63
N VAL A 17 10.64 -9.31 -8.83
CA VAL A 17 9.75 -10.29 -8.16
C VAL A 17 10.27 -11.73 -8.26
N SER A 18 10.88 -12.09 -9.40
CA SER A 18 11.49 -13.41 -9.62
C SER A 18 12.64 -13.78 -8.67
N SER A 19 13.20 -12.80 -7.95
CA SER A 19 14.27 -13.01 -6.96
C SER A 19 13.75 -13.31 -5.54
N ILE A 20 12.43 -13.29 -5.35
CA ILE A 20 11.80 -13.58 -4.05
C ILE A 20 11.77 -15.09 -3.82
N THR A 21 12.31 -15.51 -2.68
CA THR A 21 12.47 -16.91 -2.27
C THR A 21 11.64 -17.19 -1.02
N GLU A 22 11.65 -18.43 -0.53
CA GLU A 22 10.99 -18.80 0.75
C GLU A 22 11.60 -18.06 1.95
N TYR A 23 12.82 -17.55 1.81
CA TYR A 23 13.57 -16.88 2.87
C TYR A 23 13.74 -15.37 2.63
N SER A 24 13.10 -14.80 1.60
CA SER A 24 13.20 -13.38 1.29
C SER A 24 11.85 -12.76 1.01
N MET A 25 11.75 -11.45 1.26
CA MET A 25 10.58 -10.64 0.98
C MET A 25 11.02 -9.29 0.45
N ALA A 26 10.18 -8.68 -0.38
CA ALA A 26 10.30 -7.28 -0.74
C ALA A 26 9.29 -6.49 0.07
N LYS A 27 9.71 -5.37 0.68
CA LYS A 27 8.85 -4.48 1.45
C LYS A 27 8.92 -3.08 0.86
N GLN A 28 7.77 -2.43 0.76
CA GLN A 28 7.66 -1.01 0.49
C GLN A 28 6.75 -0.34 1.52
N SER A 29 7.14 0.87 1.93
CA SER A 29 6.40 1.71 2.85
C SER A 29 6.21 3.06 2.18
N ILE A 30 4.97 3.46 1.96
CA ILE A 30 4.64 4.68 1.22
C ILE A 30 3.62 5.48 2.01
N GLU A 31 3.91 6.76 2.18
CA GLU A 31 2.98 7.71 2.76
C GLU A 31 2.03 8.24 1.68
N LEU A 32 0.76 8.36 2.02
CA LEU A 32 -0.26 8.96 1.18
C LEU A 32 -1.15 9.89 2.00
N GLU A 33 -1.65 10.95 1.37
CA GLU A 33 -2.62 11.83 2.01
C GLU A 33 -4.00 11.53 1.43
N ALA A 34 -4.97 11.27 2.32
CA ALA A 34 -6.35 11.03 1.96
C ALA A 34 -7.26 11.69 2.99
N LYS A 35 -8.25 12.46 2.51
CA LYS A 35 -9.21 13.18 3.37
C LYS A 35 -8.56 14.07 4.44
N GLY A 36 -7.40 14.66 4.12
CA GLY A 36 -6.65 15.52 5.04
C GLY A 36 -5.93 14.77 6.15
N ILE A 37 -5.80 13.44 6.04
CA ILE A 37 -5.06 12.58 6.96
C ILE A 37 -3.89 11.96 6.21
N THR A 38 -2.72 11.94 6.85
CA THR A 38 -1.57 11.19 6.36
C THR A 38 -1.71 9.73 6.77
N TRP A 39 -1.57 8.84 5.81
CA TRP A 39 -1.57 7.39 6.01
C TRP A 39 -0.23 6.82 5.55
N GLN A 40 0.16 5.70 6.14
CA GLN A 40 1.29 4.89 5.69
C GLN A 40 0.77 3.52 5.26
N ALA A 41 0.98 3.20 3.99
CA ALA A 41 0.75 1.86 3.47
C ALA A 41 2.06 1.07 3.51
N ASP A 42 2.04 -0.06 4.22
CA ASP A 42 3.12 -1.02 4.31
C ASP A 42 2.74 -2.26 3.51
N ILE A 43 3.42 -2.50 2.38
CA ILE A 43 3.16 -3.64 1.49
C ILE A 43 4.36 -4.57 1.48
N CYS A 44 4.09 -5.86 1.70
CA CYS A 44 5.08 -6.93 1.73
C CYS A 44 4.73 -7.98 0.68
N LEU A 45 5.69 -8.27 -0.21
CA LEU A 45 5.63 -9.34 -1.19
C LEU A 45 6.58 -10.45 -0.77
N TYR A 46 6.10 -11.69 -0.71
CA TYR A 46 6.87 -12.87 -0.33
C TYR A 46 6.49 -14.05 -1.24
N LYS A 47 7.24 -15.14 -1.19
CA LYS A 47 6.94 -16.31 -2.02
C LYS A 47 5.57 -16.88 -1.62
N GLY A 48 4.61 -16.82 -2.55
CA GLY A 48 3.27 -17.36 -2.36
C GLY A 48 2.21 -16.35 -1.92
N GLY A 49 2.54 -15.06 -1.77
CA GLY A 49 1.50 -14.08 -1.41
C GLY A 49 1.97 -12.63 -1.26
N ILE A 50 0.97 -11.79 -1.00
CA ILE A 50 1.12 -10.36 -0.71
C ILE A 50 0.41 -10.11 0.63
N ASN A 51 0.99 -9.25 1.46
CA ASN A 51 0.35 -8.72 2.66
C ASN A 51 0.44 -7.19 2.62
N GLY A 52 -0.61 -6.51 3.05
CA GLY A 52 -0.65 -5.05 3.11
C GLY A 52 -1.31 -4.58 4.40
N ALA A 53 -0.77 -3.52 4.98
CA ALA A 53 -1.33 -2.82 6.13
C ALA A 53 -1.43 -1.32 5.84
N LEU A 54 -2.49 -0.68 6.32
CA LEU A 54 -2.68 0.76 6.24
C LEU A 54 -2.70 1.34 7.66
N HIS A 55 -1.81 2.29 7.92
CA HIS A 55 -1.64 2.93 9.21
C HIS A 55 -2.04 4.39 9.11
N CYS A 56 -2.89 4.86 10.04
CA CYS A 56 -3.16 6.28 10.19
C CYS A 56 -1.97 6.95 10.89
N LEU A 57 -1.27 7.84 10.20
CA LEU A 57 -0.18 8.65 10.76
C LEU A 57 -0.73 9.98 11.26
N HIS A 58 -1.56 9.93 12.30
CA HIS A 58 -2.08 11.14 12.93
C HIS A 58 -1.40 11.39 14.29
N ASP A 59 -1.31 12.67 14.66
CA ASP A 59 -0.83 13.07 15.99
C ASP A 59 -1.79 12.54 17.05
N GLN A 60 -1.26 11.93 18.12
CA GLN A 60 -1.98 11.11 19.12
C GLN A 60 -3.05 11.88 19.95
N ARG A 61 -3.39 13.10 19.56
CA ARG A 61 -4.31 14.02 20.25
C ARG A 61 -5.71 14.07 19.63
N ALA A 62 -5.97 13.36 18.54
CA ALA A 62 -7.30 13.25 17.97
C ALA A 62 -8.24 12.43 18.88
N LEU A 63 -9.31 13.06 19.37
CA LEU A 63 -10.39 12.43 20.15
C LEU A 63 -11.50 11.85 19.27
N TRP A 64 -11.22 11.60 17.99
CA TRP A 64 -12.20 11.16 17.00
C TRP A 64 -11.75 9.87 16.31
N SER A 65 -12.71 9.00 16.03
CA SER A 65 -12.52 7.80 15.22
C SER A 65 -12.73 8.13 13.74
N ILE A 66 -12.07 7.35 12.88
CA ILE A 66 -12.15 7.52 11.42
C ILE A 66 -12.63 6.21 10.85
N ASP A 67 -13.74 6.25 10.13
CA ASP A 67 -14.19 5.14 9.29
C ASP A 67 -13.64 5.36 7.88
N VAL A 68 -12.88 4.38 7.38
CA VAL A 68 -12.30 4.39 6.03
C VAL A 68 -12.50 3.05 5.38
N ASP A 69 -13.02 3.07 4.16
CA ASP A 69 -12.97 1.93 3.25
C ASP A 69 -11.64 1.97 2.50
N ALA A 70 -10.87 0.88 2.59
CA ALA A 70 -9.59 0.73 1.91
C ALA A 70 -9.60 -0.53 1.04
N GLU A 71 -9.06 -0.41 -0.17
CA GLU A 71 -8.95 -1.51 -1.12
C GLU A 71 -7.48 -1.73 -1.50
N ILE A 72 -7.06 -3.00 -1.57
CA ILE A 72 -5.77 -3.40 -2.11
C ILE A 72 -6.03 -4.15 -3.41
N ILE A 73 -5.54 -3.62 -4.53
CA ILE A 73 -5.77 -4.18 -5.86
C ILE A 73 -4.44 -4.69 -6.42
N ILE A 74 -4.39 -5.97 -6.79
CA ILE A 74 -3.24 -6.56 -7.49
C ILE A 74 -3.49 -6.44 -8.99
N VAL A 75 -2.71 -5.57 -9.64
CA VAL A 75 -2.83 -5.34 -11.08
C VAL A 75 -1.95 -6.33 -11.85
N ASN A 76 -2.56 -7.17 -12.67
CA ASN A 76 -1.84 -8.02 -13.63
C ASN A 76 -1.58 -7.20 -14.91
N SER A 77 -0.32 -6.99 -15.27
CA SER A 77 0.05 -6.23 -16.47
C SER A 77 -0.25 -6.97 -17.78
N ASP A 78 -0.33 -8.30 -17.77
CA ASP A 78 -0.48 -9.14 -18.96
C ASP A 78 -1.93 -9.43 -19.35
N THR A 79 -2.88 -9.09 -18.48
CA THR A 79 -4.31 -9.25 -18.77
C THR A 79 -5.04 -7.98 -18.41
N SER A 80 -5.93 -7.52 -19.29
CA SER A 80 -6.85 -6.40 -19.06
C SER A 80 -7.91 -6.70 -17.97
N LYS A 81 -7.57 -7.49 -16.95
CA LYS A 81 -8.43 -7.94 -15.86
C LYS A 81 -7.75 -7.71 -14.52
N ASN A 82 -8.43 -6.97 -13.66
CA ASN A 82 -8.06 -6.83 -12.25
C ASN A 82 -8.38 -8.15 -11.53
N ILE A 83 -7.47 -8.64 -10.69
CA ILE A 83 -7.75 -9.72 -9.75
C ILE A 83 -8.10 -9.03 -8.43
N LEU A 84 -9.33 -9.25 -7.96
CA LEU A 84 -9.79 -8.88 -6.62
C LEU A 84 -9.26 -9.90 -5.61
#